data_AF-A0A7Y9WBY6-F1
#
_entry.id   AF-A0A7Y9WBY6-F1
#
_cell.length_a   1.000
_cell.length_b   1.000
_cell.length_c   1.000
_cell.angle_alpha   90.00
_cell.angle_beta   90.00
_cell.angle_gamma   90.00
#
_symmetry.space_group_name_H-M   'P 1'
#
loop_
_entity.id
_entity.type
_entity.pdbx_description
1 polymer ?
#
loop_
_entity_poly.entity_id
_entity_poly.type
_entity_poly.pdbx_seq_one_letter_code
_entity_poly.pdbx_strand_id
1 'polypeptide(L)' 'MDEMQEPLFTTVRLEDFVPADHPLRPVRLLVNDALKRLNGLFNVIYADTGRASIAPEKLMRALLLQRCSTRCAASAC' A
#
# COMPACT_ATOMS: atom_id res chain seq x y z
N MET A 1 -30.60 16.14 -26.79
CA MET A 1 -29.75 16.16 -25.60
C MET A 1 -29.40 14.72 -25.32
N ASP A 2 -28.30 14.23 -25.88
CA ASP A 2 -27.76 12.92 -25.50
C ASP A 2 -26.63 13.23 -24.54
N GLU A 3 -26.97 13.34 -23.26
CA GLU A 3 -26.01 13.54 -22.19
C GLU A 3 -25.30 12.21 -21.98
N MET A 4 -24.25 11.98 -22.77
CA MET A 4 -23.32 10.87 -22.57
C MET A 4 -22.78 10.99 -21.14
N GLN A 5 -23.32 10.18 -20.24
CA GLN A 5 -22.86 10.14 -18.85
C GLN A 5 -21.40 9.69 -18.87
N GLU A 6 -20.50 10.60 -18.52
CA GLU A 6 -19.08 10.31 -18.28
C GLU A 6 -18.97 9.09 -17.36
N PRO A 7 -18.03 8.15 -17.60
CA PRO A 7 -17.88 6.97 -16.78
C PRO A 7 -17.59 7.36 -15.32
N LEU A 8 -18.60 7.19 -14.46
CA LEU A 8 -18.55 7.56 -13.04
C LEU A 8 -17.50 6.74 -12.24
N PHE A 9 -17.04 5.62 -12.78
CA PHE A 9 -16.07 4.74 -12.13
C PHE A 9 -15.01 4.27 -13.13
N THR A 10 -13.75 4.45 -12.78
CA THR A 10 -12.61 3.93 -13.53
C THR A 10 -12.06 2.70 -12.80
N THR A 11 -12.10 1.54 -13.46
CA THR A 11 -11.46 0.33 -12.94
C THR A 11 -10.00 0.32 -13.36
N VAL A 12 -9.10 0.59 -12.41
CA VAL A 12 -7.65 0.57 -12.67
C VAL A 12 -7.03 -0.61 -11.94
N ARG A 13 -6.19 -1.39 -12.62
CA ARG A 13 -5.52 -2.54 -12.00
C ARG A 13 -4.21 -2.10 -11.37
N LEU A 14 -3.80 -2.83 -10.33
CA LEU A 14 -2.55 -2.54 -9.64
C LEU A 14 -1.34 -2.74 -10.57
N GLU A 15 -1.46 -3.66 -11.53
CA GLU A 15 -0.43 -3.94 -12.55
C GLU A 15 -0.23 -2.75 -13.50
N ASP A 16 -1.26 -1.93 -13.71
CA ASP A 16 -1.16 -0.71 -14.53
C ASP A 16 -0.37 0.39 -13.79
N PHE A 17 -0.32 0.36 -12.45
CA PHE A 17 0.45 1.32 -11.63
C PHE A 17 1.84 0.83 -11.23
N VAL A 18 2.02 -0.49 -11.05
CA VAL A 18 3.30 -1.06 -10.61
C VAL A 18 3.66 -2.28 -11.46
N PRO A 19 4.26 -2.04 -12.65
CA PRO A 19 4.79 -3.08 -13.52
C PRO A 19 5.74 -4.03 -12.78
N ALA A 20 5.95 -5.24 -13.33
CA ALA A 20 6.87 -6.21 -12.76
C ALA A 20 8.32 -5.69 -12.69
N ASP A 21 8.71 -4.83 -13.63
CA ASP A 21 10.04 -4.21 -13.70
C ASP A 21 10.17 -2.92 -12.85
N HIS A 22 9.12 -2.55 -12.12
CA HIS A 22 9.12 -1.27 -11.42
C HIS A 22 10.13 -1.25 -10.27
N PRO A 23 10.95 -0.18 -10.11
CA PRO A 23 11.98 -0.06 -9.07
C PRO A 23 11.44 -0.12 -7.64
N LEU A 24 10.12 -0.01 -7.45
CA LEU A 24 9.44 -0.19 -6.15
C LEU A 24 9.25 -1.66 -5.76
N ARG A 25 9.32 -2.61 -6.69
CA ARG A 25 9.18 -4.05 -6.40
C ARG A 25 10.30 -4.57 -5.49
N PRO A 26 11.59 -4.23 -5.72
CA PRO A 26 12.66 -4.53 -4.76
C PRO A 26 12.50 -3.84 -3.39
N VAL A 27 12.04 -2.58 -3.37
CA VAL A 27 11.83 -1.82 -2.12
C VAL A 27 10.78 -2.49 -1.25
N ARG A 28 9.72 -3.04 -1.85
CA ARG A 28 8.70 -3.81 -1.12
C ARG A 28 9.29 -5.03 -0.40
N LEU A 29 10.28 -5.71 -0.99
CA LEU A 29 10.95 -6.85 -0.35
C LEU A 29 11.74 -6.40 0.88
N LEU A 30 12.54 -5.34 0.74
CA LEU A 30 13.30 -4.74 1.84
C LEU A 30 12.41 -4.30 3.01
N VAL A 31 11.32 -3.59 2.70
CA VAL A 31 10.36 -3.15 3.72
C VAL A 31 9.70 -4.34 4.43
N ASN A 32 9.31 -5.36 3.67
CA ASN A 32 8.70 -6.55 4.27
C ASN A 32 9.66 -7.29 5.20
N ASP A 33 10.94 -7.39 4.84
CA ASP A 33 11.93 -8.03 5.69
C ASP A 33 12.27 -7.20 6.94
N ALA A 34 12.31 -5.88 6.82
CA ALA A 34 12.43 -4.99 7.98
C ALA A 34 11.22 -5.13 8.94
N LEU A 35 10.00 -5.18 8.40
CA LEU A 35 8.78 -5.37 9.19
C LEU A 35 8.74 -6.74 9.87
N LYS A 36 9.18 -7.82 9.20
CA LYS A 36 9.29 -9.15 9.83
C LYS A 36 10.21 -9.13 11.05
N ARG A 37 11.34 -8.43 10.97
CA ARG A 37 12.28 -8.30 12.11
C ARG A 37 11.67 -7.53 13.28
N LEU A 38 10.79 -6.57 12.99
CA LEU A 38 10.10 -5.76 13.99
C LEU A 38 8.84 -6.43 14.58
N ASN A 39 8.35 -7.52 13.98
CA ASN A 39 7.16 -8.25 14.43
C ASN A 39 7.26 -8.71 15.90
N GLY A 40 8.46 -9.10 16.35
CA GLY A 40 8.68 -9.44 17.76
C GLY A 40 8.41 -8.28 18.73
N LEU A 41 8.73 -7.05 18.34
CA LEU A 41 8.44 -5.85 19.14
C LEU A 41 6.97 -5.47 19.06
N PHE A 42 6.35 -5.63 17.89
CA PHE A 42 4.91 -5.39 17.73
C PHE A 42 4.07 -6.36 18.56
N ASN A 43 4.54 -7.60 18.75
CA ASN A 43 3.89 -8.58 19.62
C ASN A 43 3.78 -8.14 21.09
N VAL A 44 4.70 -7.31 21.57
CA VAL A 44 4.66 -6.77 22.94
C VAL A 44 3.61 -5.66 23.08
N ILE A 45 3.27 -4.98 21.98
CA ILE A 45 2.36 -3.83 21.96
C ILE A 45 0.91 -4.27 21.63
N TYR A 46 0.72 -5.46 21.06
CA TYR A 46 -0.61 -6.01 20.85
C TYR A 46 -1.28 -6.30 22.19
N ALA A 47 -2.51 -5.82 22.34
CA ALA A 47 -3.34 -6.17 23.48
C ALA A 47 -3.76 -7.65 23.36
N ASP A 48 -3.50 -8.44 24.40
CA ASP A 48 -3.91 -9.85 24.47
C ASP A 48 -5.43 -10.03 24.45
N THR A 49 -6.19 -9.01 24.89
CA THR A 49 -7.66 -9.04 24.96
C THR A 49 -8.28 -7.68 24.60
N GLY A 50 -9.31 -7.68 23.75
CA GLY A 50 -10.05 -6.47 23.36
C GLY A 50 -10.29 -6.37 21.85
N ARG A 51 -10.71 -5.18 21.37
CA ARG A 51 -10.85 -4.93 19.91
C ARG A 51 -9.43 -4.84 19.33
N ALA A 52 -9.04 -5.84 18.55
CA ALA A 52 -7.72 -5.88 17.92
C ALA A 52 -7.45 -4.57 17.16
N SER A 53 -6.51 -3.78 17.67
CA SER A 53 -6.01 -2.59 16.98
C SER A 53 -5.45 -3.01 15.62
N ILE A 54 -5.55 -2.13 14.61
CA ILE A 54 -4.91 -2.38 13.32
C ILE A 54 -3.40 -2.53 13.56
N ALA A 55 -2.84 -3.63 13.08
CA ALA A 55 -1.41 -3.91 13.17
C ALA A 55 -0.58 -2.70 12.71
N PRO A 56 0.39 -2.21 13.53
CA PRO A 56 1.24 -1.09 13.15
C PRO A 56 1.98 -1.35 11.82
N GLU A 57 2.31 -2.60 11.52
CA GLU A 57 2.87 -3.02 10.24
C GLU A 57 1.96 -2.74 9.03
N LYS A 58 0.64 -2.91 9.21
CA LYS A 58 -0.35 -2.66 8.15
C LYS A 58 -0.50 -1.17 7.92
N LEU A 59 -0.45 -0.36 8.98
CA LEU A 59 -0.44 1.10 8.88
C LEU A 59 0.80 1.59 8.14
N MET A 60 1.98 1.09 8.51
CA MET A 60 3.23 1.44 7.83
C MET A 60 3.22 1.03 6.35
N ARG A 61 2.73 -0.17 6.02
CA ARG A 61 2.57 -0.60 4.62
C ARG A 61 1.58 0.27 3.86
N ALA A 62 0.46 0.63 4.47
CA ALA A 62 -0.55 1.49 3.85
C ALA A 62 -0.01 2.90 3.56
N LEU A 63 0.77 3.49 4.48
CA LEU A 63 1.39 4.80 4.27
C LEU A 63 2.42 4.79 3.15
N LEU A 64 3.24 3.74 3.08
CA LEU A 64 4.19 3.56 1.98
C LEU A 64 3.48 3.39 0.64
N LEU A 65 2.41 2.59 0.62
CA LEU A 65 1.59 2.42 -0.58
C LEU A 65 0.95 3.75 -1.00
N GLN A 66 0.36 4.50 -0.07
CA GLN A 66 -0.26 5.80 -0.31
C GLN A 66 0.74 6.80 -0.89
N ARG A 67 1.96 6.88 -0.33
CA ARG A 67 3.00 7.78 -0.84
C ARG A 67 3.57 7.34 -2.19
N CYS A 68 3.71 6.04 -2.41
CA CYS A 68 4.17 5.51 -3.69
C CYS A 68 3.13 5.74 -4.79
N SER A 69 1.84 5.42 -4.54
CA SER A 69 0.78 5.55 -5.55
C SER A 69 0.55 7.01 -5.95
N THR A 70 0.48 7.93 -4.97
CA THR A 70 0.25 9.36 -5.23
C THR A 70 1.39 10.06 -5.95
N ARG A 71 2.62 9.58 -5.82
CA ARG A 71 3.79 10.17 -6.48
C ARG A 71 4.12 9.51 -7.82
N CYS A 72 3.82 8.23 -8.00
CA CYS A 72 3.98 7.56 -9.29
C CYS A 72 3.06 8.16 -10.36
N ALA A 73 1.83 8.56 -9.98
CA ALA A 73 0.91 9.27 -10.87
C ALA A 73 1.43 10.64 -11.36
N ALA A 74 2.44 11.22 -10.69
CA ALA A 74 2.96 12.55 -10.98
C ALA A 74 4.36 12.57 -11.62
N SER A 75 5.12 11.47 -11.59
CA SER A 75 6.53 11.49 -12.07
C SER A 75 6.98 10.28 -12.89
N ALA A 76 6.09 9.37 -13.33
CA ALA A 76 6.48 8.22 -14.15
C ALA A 76 5.32 7.64 -15.00
N CYS A 77 4.63 8.50 -15.75
CA CYS A 77 4.23 8.18 -17.12
C CYS A 77 5.24 8.84 -18.05
#